data_AF-A0A959WG96-F1
#
_entry.id   AF-A0A959WG96-F1
#
_cell.length_a   1.000
_cell.length_b   1.000
_cell.length_c   1.000
_cell.angle_alpha   90.00
_cell.angle_beta   90.00
_cell.angle_gamma   90.00
#
_symmetry.space_group_name_H-M   'P 1'
#
loop_
_entity.id
_entity.type
_entity.pdbx_description
1 polymer ?
#
loop_
_entity_poly.entity_id
_entity_poly.type
_entity_poly.pdbx_seq_one_letter_code
_entity_poly.pdbx_strand_id
1 'polypeptide(L)'
;MNPLPPVEVEPHPWRGLAWLTRRECHRVLKLWKQTILAPVISSLLFMIVFGLSLGDSIAEIGGFEYRIFIVPGLIAMAMAQSAYSNNSSTIFQARNDRYLDDIIAAPMSARQVHLGYLAGGAMRSLIIGIVLTALALPLTGAPLERPLELLLAVLLTITGFGALGIIVGIYAQSWDNQSFINNIVILPLIFLGGVFYSVGRLGSPWEQISHLNPLFYVVEAMRYGFLGAADVSPWLSLGVVGAITIALVAWAQLLFSTGHRLKP
;
A
#
# COMPACT_ATOMS: atom_id res chain seq x y z
N MET A 1 -43.93 1.77 -34.18
CA MET A 1 -42.53 1.97 -33.74
C MET A 1 -42.00 0.58 -33.41
N ASN A 2 -41.18 -0.03 -34.27
CA ASN A 2 -40.66 -1.38 -33.98
C ASN A 2 -39.72 -1.30 -32.78
N PRO A 3 -39.84 -2.20 -31.79
CA PRO A 3 -38.86 -2.29 -30.72
C PRO A 3 -37.49 -2.62 -31.35
N LEU A 4 -36.46 -1.90 -30.93
CA LEU A 4 -35.09 -2.18 -31.34
C LEU A 4 -34.76 -3.64 -30.97
N PRO A 5 -34.04 -4.38 -31.83
CA PRO A 5 -33.59 -5.72 -31.50
C PRO A 5 -32.74 -5.65 -30.22
N PRO A 6 -32.84 -6.66 -29.32
CA PRO A 6 -32.00 -6.72 -28.15
C PRO A 6 -30.53 -6.70 -28.60
N VAL A 7 -29.78 -5.71 -28.11
CA VAL A 7 -28.34 -5.66 -28.31
C VAL A 7 -27.76 -6.80 -27.51
N GLU A 8 -27.42 -7.91 -28.17
CA GLU A 8 -26.59 -8.96 -27.59
C GLU A 8 -25.20 -8.37 -27.33
N VAL A 9 -25.02 -7.80 -26.14
CA VAL A 9 -23.71 -7.39 -25.68
C VAL A 9 -22.97 -8.68 -25.34
N GLU A 10 -22.12 -9.16 -26.24
CA GLU A 10 -21.18 -10.23 -25.89
C GLU A 10 -20.45 -9.82 -24.60
N PRO A 11 -20.55 -10.61 -23.52
CA PRO A 11 -19.91 -10.29 -22.26
C PRO A 11 -18.41 -10.50 -22.42
N HIS A 12 -17.71 -9.51 -22.96
CA HIS A 12 -16.26 -9.53 -23.00
C HIS A 12 -15.73 -9.34 -21.59
N PRO A 13 -15.09 -10.36 -21.00
CA PRO A 13 -14.75 -10.36 -19.58
C PRO A 13 -13.83 -9.19 -19.20
N TRP A 14 -12.96 -8.75 -20.11
CA TRP A 14 -12.02 -7.66 -19.86
C TRP A 14 -12.66 -6.27 -19.79
N ARG A 15 -13.85 -6.05 -20.39
CA ARG A 15 -14.50 -4.72 -20.42
C ARG A 15 -14.94 -4.27 -19.03
N GLY A 16 -15.50 -5.18 -18.23
CA GLY A 16 -15.90 -4.89 -16.85
C GLY A 16 -14.70 -4.53 -15.97
N LEU A 17 -13.62 -5.32 -16.06
CA LEU A 17 -12.37 -5.03 -15.36
C LEU A 17 -11.78 -3.67 -15.75
N ALA A 18 -11.71 -3.38 -17.05
CA ALA A 18 -11.18 -2.12 -17.56
C ALA A 18 -12.01 -0.93 -17.09
N TRP A 19 -13.34 -1.06 -17.10
CA TRP A 19 -14.25 -0.02 -16.61
C TRP A 19 -14.06 0.25 -15.10
N LEU A 20 -14.05 -0.80 -14.28
CA LEU A 20 -13.89 -0.66 -12.82
C LEU A 20 -12.53 -0.07 -12.47
N THR A 21 -11.47 -0.56 -13.14
CA THR A 21 -10.11 -0.03 -12.99
C THR A 21 -10.05 1.46 -13.36
N ARG A 22 -10.63 1.84 -14.52
CA ARG A 22 -10.66 3.24 -14.96
C ARG A 22 -11.42 4.12 -13.97
N ARG A 23 -12.54 3.64 -13.45
CA ARG A 23 -13.34 4.34 -12.43
C ARG A 23 -12.51 4.59 -11.17
N GLU A 24 -11.87 3.56 -10.63
CA GLU A 24 -11.07 3.69 -9.40
C GLU A 24 -9.87 4.61 -9.59
N CYS A 25 -9.14 4.48 -10.71
CA CYS A 25 -8.05 5.40 -11.04
C CYS A 25 -8.54 6.85 -11.20
N HIS A 26 -9.68 7.06 -11.88
CA HIS A 26 -10.25 8.40 -12.05
C HIS A 26 -10.67 9.02 -10.71
N ARG A 27 -11.26 8.23 -9.79
CA ARG A 27 -11.61 8.69 -8.44
C ARG A 27 -10.38 9.19 -7.68
N VAL A 28 -9.28 8.43 -7.73
CA VAL A 28 -8.01 8.81 -7.10
C VAL A 28 -7.47 10.13 -7.67
N LEU A 29 -7.45 10.26 -9.00
CA LEU A 29 -6.95 11.46 -9.67
C LEU A 29 -7.83 12.69 -9.41
N LYS A 30 -9.14 12.52 -9.27
CA LYS A 30 -10.06 13.63 -8.97
C LYS A 30 -9.85 14.19 -7.55
N LEU A 31 -9.46 13.34 -6.60
CA LEU A 31 -9.23 13.70 -5.19
C LEU A 31 -7.76 13.92 -4.84
N TRP A 32 -6.89 14.17 -5.83
CA TRP A 32 -5.43 14.17 -5.68
C TRP A 32 -4.89 15.10 -4.58
N LYS A 33 -5.56 16.24 -4.32
CA LYS A 33 -5.15 17.18 -3.26
C LYS A 33 -5.21 16.54 -1.86
N GLN A 34 -6.21 15.71 -1.62
CA GLN A 34 -6.37 15.02 -0.34
C GLN A 34 -5.62 13.69 -0.33
N THR A 35 -5.67 12.96 -1.45
CA THR A 35 -5.21 11.57 -1.49
C THR A 35 -3.73 11.42 -1.80
N ILE A 36 -3.13 12.36 -2.53
CA ILE A 36 -1.72 12.28 -2.98
C ILE A 36 -0.90 13.40 -2.35
N LEU A 37 -1.36 14.66 -2.45
CA LEU A 37 -0.58 15.81 -1.98
C LEU A 37 -0.36 15.78 -0.46
N ALA A 38 -1.37 15.43 0.35
CA ALA A 38 -1.23 15.38 1.80
C ALA A 38 -0.17 14.35 2.27
N PRO A 39 -0.21 13.06 1.86
CA PRO A 39 0.85 12.10 2.20
C PRO A 39 2.24 12.52 1.73
N VAL A 40 2.34 13.16 0.55
CA VAL A 40 3.62 13.65 0.01
C VAL A 40 4.17 14.75 0.91
N ILE A 41 3.37 15.75 1.26
CA ILE A 41 3.79 16.84 2.16
C ILE A 41 4.18 16.28 3.53
N SER A 42 3.39 15.39 4.12
CA SER A 42 3.72 14.78 5.41
C SER A 42 5.04 14.01 5.38
N SER A 43 5.29 13.26 4.31
CA SER A 43 6.53 12.49 4.16
C SER A 43 7.74 13.41 3.96
N LEU A 44 7.59 14.50 3.20
CA LEU A 44 8.64 15.52 3.06
C LEU A 44 8.93 16.21 4.38
N LEU A 45 7.91 16.55 5.16
CA LEU A 45 8.09 17.12 6.50
C LEU A 45 8.84 16.15 7.40
N PHE A 46 8.53 14.85 7.36
CA PHE A 46 9.29 13.85 8.09
C PHE A 46 10.74 13.75 7.59
N MET A 47 11.00 13.76 6.28
CA MET A 47 12.36 13.77 5.73
C MET A 47 13.15 15.01 6.20
N ILE A 48 12.54 16.18 6.18
CA ILE A 48 13.18 17.44 6.59
C ILE A 48 13.42 17.44 8.10
N VAL A 49 12.37 17.18 8.90
CA VAL A 49 12.47 17.23 10.36
C VAL A 49 13.42 16.16 10.87
N PHE A 50 13.23 14.89 10.50
CA PHE A 50 14.10 13.84 11.01
C PHE A 50 15.46 13.88 10.31
N GLY A 51 15.51 14.03 8.99
CA GLY A 51 16.76 14.03 8.23
C GLY A 51 17.69 15.18 8.59
N LEU A 52 17.18 16.41 8.78
CA LEU A 52 18.01 17.53 9.22
C LEU A 52 18.23 17.52 10.74
N SER A 53 17.18 17.38 11.55
CA SER A 53 17.32 17.50 13.01
C SER A 53 18.11 16.37 13.65
N LEU A 54 17.94 15.13 13.18
CA LEU A 54 18.73 14.00 13.71
C LEU A 54 20.01 13.77 12.90
N GLY A 55 20.12 14.26 11.67
CA GLY A 55 21.36 14.18 10.89
C GLY A 55 22.54 14.84 11.59
N ASP A 56 22.30 15.94 12.32
CA ASP A 56 23.33 16.63 13.10
C ASP A 56 23.72 15.88 14.40
N SER A 57 22.83 15.01 14.91
CA SER A 57 23.04 14.25 16.16
C SER A 57 23.48 12.80 15.93
N ILE A 58 23.13 12.21 14.78
CA ILE A 58 23.40 10.84 14.38
C ILE A 58 24.04 10.90 12.99
N ALA A 59 25.38 10.93 12.96
CA ALA A 59 26.12 11.07 11.71
C ALA A 59 25.85 9.87 10.76
N GLU A 60 25.85 8.64 11.27
CA GLU A 60 25.73 7.43 10.45
C GLU A 60 24.88 6.31 11.08
N ILE A 61 24.13 5.60 10.23
CA ILE A 61 23.45 4.34 10.56
C ILE A 61 23.81 3.31 9.50
N GLY A 62 24.44 2.20 9.92
CA GLY A 62 24.79 1.11 9.02
C GLY A 62 25.76 1.51 7.89
N GLY A 63 26.62 2.52 8.11
CA GLY A 63 27.55 3.04 7.10
C GLY A 63 26.95 4.03 6.11
N PHE A 64 25.70 4.45 6.30
CA PHE A 64 25.04 5.48 5.48
C PHE A 64 24.70 6.70 6.33
N GLU A 65 24.75 7.89 5.71
CA GLU A 65 24.23 9.10 6.32
C GLU A 65 22.75 8.90 6.69
N TYR A 66 22.36 9.36 7.88
CA TYR A 66 20.97 9.21 8.35
C TYR A 66 19.94 9.76 7.35
N ARG A 67 20.27 10.88 6.70
CA ARG A 67 19.45 11.52 5.65
C ARG A 67 19.11 10.58 4.50
N ILE A 68 20.05 9.73 4.11
CA ILE A 68 19.89 8.74 3.03
C ILE A 68 19.15 7.51 3.56
N PHE A 69 19.47 7.08 4.78
CA PHE A 69 18.89 5.90 5.42
C PHE A 69 17.37 5.97 5.63
N ILE A 70 16.83 7.14 5.97
CA ILE A 70 15.40 7.32 6.28
C ILE A 70 14.49 7.32 5.04
N VAL A 71 15.02 7.65 3.86
CA VAL A 71 14.23 7.86 2.63
C VAL A 71 13.43 6.61 2.22
N PRO A 72 14.03 5.41 2.11
CA PRO A 72 13.30 4.21 1.69
C PRO A 72 12.20 3.84 2.68
N GLY A 73 12.45 4.01 3.99
CA GLY A 73 11.48 3.73 5.04
C GLY A 73 10.25 4.63 4.95
N LEU A 74 10.45 5.94 4.74
CA LEU A 74 9.34 6.89 4.60
C LEU A 74 8.53 6.65 3.31
N ILE A 75 9.20 6.32 2.21
CA ILE A 75 8.52 5.94 0.95
C ILE A 75 7.68 4.68 1.17
N ALA A 76 8.26 3.65 1.80
CA ALA A 76 7.56 2.40 2.11
C ALA A 76 6.33 2.63 2.99
N MET A 77 6.47 3.43 4.05
CA MET A 77 5.38 3.83 4.94
C MET A 77 4.25 4.54 4.16
N ALA A 78 4.60 5.54 3.35
CA ALA A 78 3.62 6.33 2.60
C ALA A 78 2.87 5.48 1.57
N MET A 79 3.57 4.59 0.87
CA MET A 79 2.97 3.67 -0.10
C MET A 79 2.07 2.63 0.56
N ALA A 80 2.51 2.01 1.65
CA ALA A 80 1.73 1.02 2.40
C ALA A 80 0.44 1.64 2.97
N GLN A 81 0.54 2.80 3.64
CA GLN A 81 -0.63 3.52 4.17
C GLN A 81 -1.60 3.93 3.05
N SER A 82 -1.08 4.43 1.93
CA SER A 82 -1.90 4.86 0.80
C SER A 82 -2.69 3.70 0.19
N ALA A 83 -2.03 2.56 -0.05
CA ALA A 83 -2.65 1.37 -0.62
C ALA A 83 -3.77 0.83 0.29
N TYR A 84 -3.45 0.66 1.57
CA TYR A 84 -4.39 0.22 2.59
C TYR A 84 -5.60 1.16 2.72
N SER A 85 -5.34 2.44 2.95
CA SER A 85 -6.37 3.45 3.20
C SER A 85 -7.30 3.62 2.00
N ASN A 86 -6.76 3.65 0.77
CA ASN A 86 -7.57 3.78 -0.43
C ASN A 86 -8.53 2.61 -0.63
N ASN A 87 -8.01 1.38 -0.51
CA ASN A 87 -8.81 0.20 -0.80
C ASN A 87 -9.82 -0.11 0.32
N SER A 88 -9.43 0.14 1.57
CA SER A 88 -10.34 0.05 2.72
C SER A 88 -11.52 1.02 2.57
N SER A 89 -11.24 2.28 2.28
CA SER A 89 -12.30 3.30 2.11
C SER A 89 -13.16 3.06 0.88
N THR A 90 -12.60 2.69 -0.26
CA THR A 90 -13.38 2.49 -1.50
C THR A 90 -14.36 1.31 -1.36
N ILE A 91 -13.93 0.19 -0.77
CA ILE A 91 -14.79 -0.98 -0.57
C ILE A 91 -15.86 -0.69 0.48
N PHE A 92 -15.47 -0.09 1.60
CA PHE A 92 -16.43 0.27 2.64
C PHE A 92 -17.48 1.25 2.13
N GLN A 93 -17.06 2.29 1.39
CA GLN A 93 -17.97 3.23 0.76
C GLN A 93 -18.88 2.54 -0.26
N ALA A 94 -18.36 1.64 -1.09
CA ALA A 94 -19.15 0.88 -2.04
C ALA A 94 -20.25 0.04 -1.40
N ARG A 95 -19.96 -0.57 -0.26
CA ARG A 95 -20.93 -1.32 0.54
C ARG A 95 -21.95 -0.39 1.18
N ASN A 96 -21.47 0.65 1.86
CA ASN A 96 -22.30 1.60 2.59
C ASN A 96 -23.28 2.34 1.66
N ASP A 97 -22.80 2.75 0.49
CA ASP A 97 -23.59 3.49 -0.51
C ASP A 97 -24.36 2.53 -1.46
N ARG A 98 -24.29 1.22 -1.22
CA ARG A 98 -24.99 0.14 -1.94
C ARG A 98 -24.70 -0.03 -3.43
N TYR A 99 -23.80 0.77 -4.01
CA TYR A 99 -23.41 0.57 -5.42
C TYR A 99 -22.49 -0.65 -5.62
N LEU A 100 -22.01 -1.29 -4.54
CA LEU A 100 -21.31 -2.58 -4.66
C LEU A 100 -22.25 -3.68 -5.18
N ASP A 101 -23.54 -3.60 -4.86
CA ASP A 101 -24.54 -4.57 -5.32
C ASP A 101 -24.64 -4.56 -6.86
N ASP A 102 -24.59 -3.37 -7.47
CA ASP A 102 -24.59 -3.21 -8.93
C ASP A 102 -23.34 -3.82 -9.57
N ILE A 103 -22.17 -3.68 -8.93
CA ILE A 103 -20.91 -4.25 -9.42
C ILE A 103 -20.93 -5.78 -9.34
N ILE A 104 -21.47 -6.34 -8.26
CA ILE A 104 -21.56 -7.80 -8.07
C ILE A 104 -22.64 -8.41 -8.96
N ALA A 105 -23.70 -7.65 -9.28
CA ALA A 105 -24.76 -8.06 -10.21
C ALA A 105 -24.33 -7.98 -11.68
N ALA A 106 -23.34 -7.14 -12.01
CA ALA A 106 -22.77 -7.09 -13.34
C ALA A 106 -22.12 -8.44 -13.72
N PRO A 107 -22.04 -8.80 -15.02
CA PRO A 107 -21.40 -10.04 -15.49
C PRO A 107 -19.86 -9.98 -15.36
N MET A 108 -19.37 -9.78 -14.13
CA MET A 108 -17.96 -9.71 -13.77
C MET A 108 -17.62 -10.90 -12.86
N SER A 109 -16.50 -11.56 -13.14
CA SER A 109 -15.98 -12.57 -12.23
C SER A 109 -15.46 -11.92 -10.94
N ALA A 110 -15.51 -12.65 -9.82
CA ALA A 110 -14.96 -12.20 -8.53
C ALA A 110 -13.51 -11.70 -8.63
N ARG A 111 -12.69 -12.33 -9.49
CA ARG A 111 -11.30 -11.91 -9.75
C ARG A 111 -11.21 -10.53 -10.38
N GLN A 112 -12.12 -10.20 -11.29
CA GLN A 112 -12.13 -8.90 -11.95
C GLN A 112 -12.56 -7.78 -11.01
N VAL A 113 -13.55 -8.04 -10.15
CA VAL A 113 -13.96 -7.11 -9.11
C VAL A 113 -12.80 -6.84 -8.15
N HIS A 114 -12.15 -7.91 -7.68
CA HIS A 114 -10.98 -7.83 -6.81
C HIS A 114 -9.85 -7.01 -7.44
N LEU A 115 -9.42 -7.35 -8.66
CA LEU A 115 -8.34 -6.63 -9.35
C LEU A 115 -8.70 -5.18 -9.65
N GLY A 116 -9.95 -4.90 -10.02
CA GLY A 116 -10.41 -3.53 -10.31
C GLY A 116 -10.33 -2.62 -9.08
N TYR A 117 -10.74 -3.12 -7.90
CA TYR A 117 -10.58 -2.38 -6.66
C TYR A 117 -9.14 -2.27 -6.20
N LEU A 118 -8.34 -3.33 -6.38
CA LEU A 118 -6.93 -3.33 -6.04
C LEU A 118 -6.15 -2.25 -6.85
N ALA A 119 -6.52 -2.05 -8.11
CA ALA A 119 -5.86 -1.13 -9.02
C ALA A 119 -5.92 0.34 -8.56
N GLY A 120 -7.00 0.77 -7.90
CA GLY A 120 -7.11 2.13 -7.36
C GLY A 120 -6.03 2.44 -6.32
N GLY A 121 -5.84 1.53 -5.36
CA GLY A 121 -4.81 1.67 -4.32
C GLY A 121 -3.41 1.55 -4.89
N ALA A 122 -3.21 0.66 -5.85
CA ALA A 122 -1.94 0.53 -6.57
C ALA A 122 -1.58 1.83 -7.30
N MET A 123 -2.50 2.40 -8.09
CA MET A 123 -2.28 3.66 -8.81
C MET A 123 -1.90 4.80 -7.85
N ARG A 124 -2.69 4.99 -6.79
CA ARG A 124 -2.44 6.05 -5.79
C ARG A 124 -1.07 5.91 -5.15
N SER A 125 -0.71 4.70 -4.76
CA SER A 125 0.55 4.41 -4.07
C SER A 125 1.75 4.53 -4.99
N LEU A 126 1.62 4.11 -6.25
CA LEU A 126 2.66 4.28 -7.26
C LEU A 126 2.93 5.76 -7.53
N ILE A 127 1.89 6.60 -7.69
CA ILE A 127 2.08 8.05 -7.86
C ILE A 127 2.85 8.63 -6.65
N ILE A 128 2.45 8.27 -5.42
CA ILE A 128 3.11 8.75 -4.20
C ILE A 128 4.58 8.29 -4.16
N GLY A 129 4.84 7.01 -4.42
CA GLY A 129 6.20 6.46 -4.44
C GLY A 129 7.10 7.12 -5.48
N ILE A 130 6.60 7.33 -6.70
CA ILE A 130 7.31 8.02 -7.78
C ILE A 130 7.61 9.47 -7.39
N VAL A 131 6.60 10.20 -6.91
CA VAL A 131 6.75 11.61 -6.51
C VAL A 131 7.74 11.74 -5.36
N LEU A 132 7.64 10.90 -4.33
CA LEU A 132 8.57 10.93 -3.19
C LEU A 132 9.98 10.55 -3.60
N THR A 133 10.15 9.54 -4.46
CA THR A 133 11.48 9.17 -4.97
C THR A 133 12.08 10.32 -5.79
N ALA A 134 11.31 10.92 -6.69
CA ALA A 134 11.75 12.04 -7.51
C ALA A 134 12.14 13.28 -6.68
N LEU A 135 11.48 13.51 -5.54
CA LEU A 135 11.79 14.61 -4.63
C LEU A 135 12.93 14.28 -3.68
N ALA A 136 13.06 13.02 -3.23
CA ALA A 136 14.09 12.61 -2.29
C ALA A 136 15.48 12.50 -2.94
N LEU A 137 15.56 12.06 -4.20
CA LEU A 137 16.82 11.91 -4.93
C LEU A 137 17.67 13.20 -4.96
N PRO A 138 17.16 14.37 -5.39
CA PRO A 138 17.94 15.61 -5.39
C PRO A 138 18.24 16.13 -3.97
N LEU A 139 17.40 15.79 -2.98
CA LEU A 139 17.58 16.24 -1.60
C LEU A 139 18.64 15.45 -0.83
N THR A 140 18.79 14.16 -1.14
CA THR A 140 19.62 13.23 -0.35
C THR A 140 20.75 12.59 -1.13
N GLY A 141 20.70 12.59 -2.46
CA GLY A 141 21.65 11.86 -3.29
C GLY A 141 21.56 10.34 -3.14
N ALA A 142 20.46 9.81 -2.58
CA ALA A 142 20.30 8.38 -2.34
C ALA A 142 20.49 7.57 -3.63
N PRO A 143 21.35 6.55 -3.64
CA PRO A 143 21.52 5.72 -4.82
C PRO A 143 20.25 4.88 -5.11
N LEU A 144 20.09 4.45 -6.36
CA LEU A 144 19.22 3.33 -6.72
C LEU A 144 20.11 2.16 -7.12
N GLU A 145 20.62 1.42 -6.14
CA GLU A 145 21.55 0.32 -6.41
C GLU A 145 20.88 -0.92 -7.01
N ARG A 146 19.65 -1.24 -6.57
CA ARG A 146 18.96 -2.51 -6.86
C ARG A 146 17.54 -2.27 -7.39
N PRO A 147 17.41 -1.76 -8.62
CA PRO A 147 16.11 -1.33 -9.16
C PRO A 147 15.11 -2.46 -9.38
N LEU A 148 15.56 -3.69 -9.67
CA LEU A 148 14.67 -4.83 -9.88
C LEU A 148 14.05 -5.30 -8.56
N GLU A 149 14.87 -5.37 -7.51
CA GLU A 149 14.46 -5.73 -6.16
C GLU A 149 13.57 -4.64 -5.57
N LEU A 150 13.87 -3.37 -5.83
CA LEU A 150 13.00 -2.24 -5.49
C LEU A 150 11.63 -2.36 -6.16
N LEU A 151 11.59 -2.66 -7.47
CA LEU A 151 10.34 -2.83 -8.20
C LEU A 151 9.51 -3.98 -7.61
N LEU A 152 10.15 -5.11 -7.28
CA LEU A 152 9.47 -6.24 -6.65
C LEU A 152 8.94 -5.86 -5.26
N ALA A 153 9.74 -5.18 -4.43
CA ALA A 153 9.33 -4.70 -3.12
C ALA A 153 8.13 -3.75 -3.22
N VAL A 154 8.14 -2.83 -4.19
CA VAL A 154 7.02 -1.92 -4.50
C VAL A 154 5.77 -2.70 -4.86
N LEU A 155 5.87 -3.63 -5.80
CA LEU A 155 4.71 -4.42 -6.26
C LEU A 155 4.11 -5.25 -5.13
N LEU A 156 4.94 -5.91 -4.31
CA LEU A 156 4.48 -6.67 -3.15
C LEU A 156 3.84 -5.77 -2.10
N THR A 157 4.42 -4.60 -1.84
CA THR A 157 3.88 -3.64 -0.86
C THR A 157 2.50 -3.15 -1.26
N ILE A 158 2.34 -2.64 -2.49
CA ILE A 158 1.06 -2.06 -2.94
C ILE A 158 -0.03 -3.12 -3.07
N THR A 159 0.32 -4.35 -3.46
CA THR A 159 -0.64 -5.44 -3.59
C THR A 159 -1.01 -6.03 -2.24
N GLY A 160 -0.06 -6.28 -1.35
CA GLY A 160 -0.28 -6.82 -0.01
C GLY A 160 -1.10 -5.87 0.87
N PHE A 161 -0.67 -4.60 1.01
CA PHE A 161 -1.42 -3.61 1.78
C PHE A 161 -2.73 -3.22 1.10
N GLY A 162 -2.78 -3.23 -0.23
CA GLY A 162 -4.01 -3.05 -0.99
C GLY A 162 -5.04 -4.15 -0.71
N ALA A 163 -4.62 -5.42 -0.64
CA ALA A 163 -5.47 -6.56 -0.29
C ALA A 163 -5.90 -6.53 1.19
N LEU A 164 -4.99 -6.16 2.11
CA LEU A 164 -5.34 -5.91 3.51
C LEU A 164 -6.42 -4.83 3.63
N GLY A 165 -6.28 -3.74 2.87
CA GLY A 165 -7.28 -2.67 2.80
C GLY A 165 -8.64 -3.20 2.35
N ILE A 166 -8.69 -4.01 1.29
CA ILE A 166 -9.93 -4.65 0.83
C ILE A 166 -10.58 -5.47 1.94
N ILE A 167 -9.81 -6.36 2.59
CA ILE A 167 -10.31 -7.22 3.68
C ILE A 167 -10.93 -6.35 4.78
N VAL A 168 -10.21 -5.33 5.25
CA VAL A 168 -10.71 -4.41 6.28
C VAL A 168 -11.97 -3.67 5.82
N GLY A 169 -12.02 -3.21 4.57
CA GLY A 169 -13.20 -2.55 3.99
C GLY A 169 -14.43 -3.45 3.94
N ILE A 170 -14.25 -4.76 3.70
CA ILE A 170 -15.35 -5.74 3.72
C ILE A 170 -15.87 -5.96 5.16
N TYR A 171 -14.97 -6.06 6.14
CA TYR A 171 -15.36 -6.31 7.53
C TYR A 171 -15.89 -5.07 8.26
N ALA A 172 -15.45 -3.87 7.87
CA ALA A 172 -15.87 -2.62 8.48
C ALA A 172 -17.40 -2.42 8.40
N GLN A 173 -17.99 -2.01 9.53
CA GLN A 173 -19.42 -1.70 9.67
C GLN A 173 -19.67 -0.20 9.79
N SER A 174 -18.63 0.58 10.10
CA SER A 174 -18.67 2.04 10.27
C SER A 174 -17.31 2.66 9.92
N TRP A 175 -17.29 3.96 9.68
CA TRP A 175 -16.05 4.74 9.54
C TRP A 175 -15.20 4.72 10.82
N ASP A 176 -15.85 4.61 11.99
CA ASP A 176 -15.17 4.48 13.28
C ASP A 176 -14.39 3.16 13.38
N ASN A 177 -14.96 2.05 12.89
CA ASN A 177 -14.26 0.77 12.84
C ASN A 177 -13.00 0.83 11.97
N GLN A 178 -13.05 1.54 10.84
CA GLN A 178 -11.87 1.75 10.00
C GLN A 178 -10.79 2.56 10.71
N SER A 179 -11.22 3.64 11.38
CA SER A 179 -10.32 4.52 12.14
C SER A 179 -9.69 3.78 13.32
N PHE A 180 -10.46 2.94 14.01
CA PHE A 180 -9.98 2.07 15.08
C PHE A 180 -8.89 1.11 14.59
N ILE A 181 -9.13 0.39 13.49
CA ILE A 181 -8.13 -0.53 12.92
C ILE A 181 -6.88 0.24 12.49
N ASN A 182 -7.04 1.41 11.88
CA ASN A 182 -5.90 2.24 11.49
C ASN A 182 -5.04 2.64 12.71
N ASN A 183 -5.67 3.08 13.79
CA ASN A 183 -4.95 3.62 14.95
C ASN A 183 -4.38 2.54 15.88
N ILE A 184 -5.05 1.39 16.00
CA ILE A 184 -4.64 0.30 16.91
C ILE A 184 -3.74 -0.72 16.21
N VAL A 185 -3.88 -0.92 14.90
CA VAL A 185 -3.13 -1.94 14.16
C VAL A 185 -2.10 -1.29 13.24
N ILE A 186 -2.54 -0.45 12.30
CA ILE A 186 -1.66 0.07 11.25
C ILE A 186 -0.61 1.04 11.82
N LEU A 187 -1.01 1.93 12.73
CA LEU A 187 -0.10 2.92 13.30
C LEU A 187 1.04 2.28 14.11
N PRO A 188 0.80 1.33 15.05
CA PRO A 188 1.89 0.62 15.73
C PRO A 188 2.78 -0.19 14.78
N LEU A 189 2.21 -0.84 13.76
CA LEU A 189 3.00 -1.55 12.75
C LEU A 189 3.97 -0.61 12.04
N ILE A 190 3.61 0.66 11.85
CA ILE A 190 4.49 1.65 11.22
C ILE A 190 5.64 2.03 12.13
N PHE A 191 5.34 2.38 13.38
CA PHE A 191 6.37 2.81 14.32
C PHE A 191 7.32 1.68 14.73
N LEU A 192 6.85 0.44 14.77
CA LEU A 192 7.66 -0.75 15.06
C LEU A 192 8.30 -1.38 13.81
N GLY A 193 8.05 -0.82 12.62
CA GLY A 193 8.51 -1.36 11.34
C GLY A 193 9.91 -0.91 10.92
N GLY A 194 10.68 -0.25 11.80
CA GLY A 194 12.04 0.22 11.45
C GLY A 194 12.08 1.34 10.39
N VAL A 195 11.00 2.11 10.24
CA VAL A 195 10.90 3.21 9.25
C VAL A 195 11.93 4.30 9.51
N PHE A 196 12.16 4.64 10.78
CA PHE A 196 12.99 5.77 11.20
C PHE A 196 14.35 5.34 11.79
N TYR A 197 14.53 4.05 12.07
CA TYR A 197 15.68 3.53 12.79
C TYR A 197 15.98 2.09 12.38
N SER A 198 17.21 1.65 12.60
CA SER A 198 17.59 0.23 12.46
C SER A 198 17.04 -0.56 13.65
N VAL A 199 16.31 -1.65 13.38
CA VAL A 199 15.67 -2.48 14.42
C VAL A 199 16.70 -3.13 15.33
N GLY A 200 17.90 -3.46 14.82
CA GLY A 200 18.98 -4.04 15.62
C GLY A 200 19.54 -3.10 16.71
N ARG A 201 19.15 -1.82 16.72
CA ARG A 201 19.47 -0.88 17.82
C ARG A 201 18.49 -0.95 18.98
N LEU A 202 17.34 -1.61 18.80
CA LEU A 202 16.38 -1.79 19.87
C LEU A 202 16.89 -2.85 20.86
N GLY A 203 16.80 -2.57 22.15
CA GLY A 203 17.03 -3.60 23.16
C GLY A 203 15.89 -4.64 23.18
N SER A 204 16.18 -5.83 23.71
CA SER A 204 15.15 -6.82 24.02
C SER A 204 14.14 -6.23 25.03
N PRO A 205 12.81 -6.39 24.82
CA PRO A 205 12.14 -7.28 23.87
C PRO A 205 11.72 -6.64 22.53
N TRP A 206 11.99 -5.35 22.33
CA TRP A 206 11.42 -4.58 21.21
C TRP A 206 11.94 -5.02 19.85
N GLU A 207 13.22 -5.40 19.76
CA GLU A 207 13.81 -5.99 18.55
C GLU A 207 13.02 -7.22 18.08
N GLN A 208 12.70 -8.13 19.01
CA GLN A 208 11.98 -9.37 18.72
C GLN A 208 10.56 -9.09 18.24
N ILE A 209 9.88 -8.11 18.87
CA ILE A 209 8.54 -7.68 18.48
C ILE A 209 8.57 -7.08 17.07
N SER A 210 9.56 -6.26 16.75
CA SER A 210 9.74 -5.68 15.42
C SER A 210 10.00 -6.73 14.34
N HIS A 211 10.70 -7.83 14.65
CA HIS A 211 10.86 -8.94 13.70
C HIS A 211 9.57 -9.71 13.40
N LEU A 212 8.53 -9.62 14.25
CA LEU A 212 7.21 -10.18 13.95
C LEU A 212 6.37 -9.29 13.01
N ASN A 213 6.83 -8.07 12.74
CA ASN A 213 6.09 -7.07 12.01
C ASN A 213 6.29 -7.23 10.49
N PRO A 214 5.23 -7.45 9.68
CA PRO A 214 5.35 -7.53 8.23
C PRO A 214 5.93 -6.27 7.58
N LEU A 215 5.66 -5.10 8.17
CA LEU A 215 6.14 -3.83 7.62
C LEU A 215 7.65 -3.68 7.78
N PHE A 216 8.26 -4.31 8.79
CA PHE A 216 9.71 -4.35 8.93
C PHE A 216 10.35 -4.92 7.66
N TYR A 217 9.90 -6.09 7.21
CA TYR A 217 10.42 -6.70 5.99
C TYR A 217 10.15 -5.89 4.72
N VAL A 218 9.04 -5.14 4.67
CA VAL A 218 8.78 -4.19 3.57
C VAL A 218 9.79 -3.05 3.55
N VAL A 219 10.06 -2.45 4.71
CA VAL A 219 11.05 -1.37 4.84
C VAL A 219 12.43 -1.86 4.47
N GLU A 220 12.82 -3.05 4.93
CA GLU A 220 14.11 -3.66 4.62
C GLU A 220 14.28 -4.00 3.14
N ALA A 221 13.23 -4.53 2.48
CA ALA A 221 13.26 -4.80 1.04
C ALA A 221 13.38 -3.51 0.21
N MET A 222 12.67 -2.45 0.61
CA MET A 222 12.78 -1.13 -0.02
C MET A 222 14.16 -0.52 0.22
N ARG A 223 14.69 -0.62 1.45
CA ARG A 223 16.01 -0.12 1.81
C ARG A 223 17.11 -0.79 1.00
N TYR A 224 17.05 -2.11 0.82
CA TYR A 224 17.96 -2.83 -0.07
C TYR A 224 17.89 -2.32 -1.52
N GLY A 225 16.69 -2.04 -2.01
CA GLY A 225 16.45 -1.48 -3.34
C GLY A 225 17.20 -0.17 -3.61
N PHE A 226 17.20 0.73 -2.62
CA PHE A 226 17.90 2.02 -2.70
C PHE A 226 19.39 1.87 -2.39
N LEU A 227 19.72 1.34 -1.21
CA LEU A 227 21.05 1.42 -0.61
C LEU A 227 21.96 0.22 -0.91
N GLY A 228 21.43 -0.84 -1.51
CA GLY A 228 22.15 -2.12 -1.65
C GLY A 228 22.47 -2.83 -0.34
N ALA A 229 21.98 -2.30 0.78
CA ALA A 229 22.19 -2.79 2.13
C ALA A 229 20.86 -2.82 2.92
N ALA A 230 20.75 -3.80 3.81
CA ALA A 230 19.61 -3.99 4.71
C ALA A 230 20.10 -4.67 6.00
N ASP A 231 19.34 -4.52 7.08
CA ASP A 231 19.63 -5.11 8.40
C ASP A 231 19.42 -6.64 8.39
N VAL A 232 18.57 -7.15 7.49
CA VAL A 232 18.30 -8.58 7.29
C VAL A 232 18.45 -8.97 5.83
N SER A 233 18.53 -10.28 5.57
CA SER A 233 18.67 -10.80 4.20
C SER A 233 17.53 -10.29 3.30
N PRO A 234 17.85 -9.65 2.16
CA PRO A 234 16.84 -9.16 1.22
C PRO A 234 15.91 -10.26 0.71
N TRP A 235 16.43 -11.48 0.52
CA TRP A 235 15.66 -12.64 0.08
C TRP A 235 14.68 -13.12 1.16
N LEU A 236 15.07 -13.02 2.44
CA LEU A 236 14.15 -13.29 3.55
C LEU A 236 13.04 -12.24 3.57
N SER A 237 13.38 -10.96 3.46
CA SER A 237 12.40 -9.88 3.43
C SER A 237 11.41 -10.03 2.28
N LEU A 238 11.90 -10.23 1.05
CA LEU A 238 11.06 -10.45 -0.13
C LEU A 238 10.22 -11.74 0.00
N GLY A 239 10.79 -12.81 0.56
CA GLY A 239 10.09 -14.07 0.78
C GLY A 239 8.94 -13.95 1.79
N VAL A 240 9.18 -13.29 2.93
CA VAL A 240 8.16 -13.05 3.97
C VAL A 240 7.07 -12.14 3.44
N VAL A 241 7.42 -11.00 2.83
CA VAL A 241 6.43 -10.07 2.26
C VAL A 241 5.65 -10.75 1.14
N GLY A 242 6.31 -11.55 0.29
CA GLY A 242 5.67 -12.33 -0.77
C GLY A 242 4.65 -13.33 -0.23
N ALA A 243 5.02 -14.11 0.78
CA ALA A 243 4.12 -15.08 1.40
C ALA A 243 2.88 -14.41 2.02
N ILE A 244 3.09 -13.32 2.76
CA ILE A 244 2.01 -12.54 3.37
C ILE A 244 1.11 -11.92 2.30
N THR A 245 1.69 -11.36 1.24
CA THR A 245 0.96 -10.77 0.12
C THR A 245 0.09 -11.81 -0.57
N ILE A 246 0.62 -13.00 -0.86
CA ILE A 246 -0.14 -14.10 -1.46
C ILE A 246 -1.30 -14.52 -0.55
N ALA A 247 -1.05 -14.66 0.76
CA ALA A 247 -2.09 -15.02 1.72
C ALA A 247 -3.22 -13.99 1.79
N LEU A 248 -2.87 -12.70 1.83
CA LEU A 248 -3.85 -11.60 1.86
C LEU A 248 -4.65 -11.50 0.56
N VAL A 249 -3.98 -11.62 -0.59
CA VAL A 249 -4.63 -11.61 -1.91
C VAL A 249 -5.56 -12.81 -2.05
N ALA A 250 -5.13 -14.01 -1.61
CA ALA A 250 -5.96 -15.20 -1.61
C ALA A 250 -7.19 -15.02 -0.71
N TRP A 251 -7.02 -14.46 0.50
CA TRP A 251 -8.14 -14.19 1.41
C TRP A 251 -9.12 -13.18 0.83
N ALA A 252 -8.65 -12.05 0.31
CA ALA A 252 -9.48 -11.06 -0.36
C ALA A 252 -10.25 -11.68 -1.54
N GLN A 253 -9.57 -12.51 -2.33
CA GLN A 253 -10.19 -13.23 -3.45
C GLN A 253 -11.28 -14.20 -2.99
N LEU A 254 -11.06 -14.91 -1.88
CA LEU A 254 -12.03 -15.82 -1.29
C LEU A 254 -13.29 -15.06 -0.86
N LEU A 255 -13.15 -13.91 -0.19
CA LEU A 255 -14.29 -13.08 0.21
C LEU A 255 -15.14 -12.64 -0.98
N PHE A 256 -14.51 -12.24 -2.08
CA PHE A 256 -15.24 -11.92 -3.32
C PHE A 256 -15.91 -13.14 -3.95
N SER A 257 -15.29 -14.32 -3.89
CA SER A 257 -15.86 -15.53 -4.49
C SER A 257 -17.02 -16.12 -3.70
N THR A 258 -16.99 -16.02 -2.38
CA THR A 258 -18.05 -16.55 -1.49
C THR A 258 -19.18 -15.57 -1.27
N GLY A 259 -18.99 -14.30 -1.63
CA GLY A 259 -19.96 -13.24 -1.34
C GLY A 259 -20.03 -12.85 0.14
N HIS A 260 -19.12 -13.36 0.97
CA HIS A 260 -19.19 -13.21 2.43
C HIS A 260 -19.14 -11.73 2.83
N ARG A 261 -20.21 -11.25 3.50
CA ARG A 261 -20.38 -9.86 3.96
C ARG A 261 -20.30 -8.78 2.86
N LEU A 262 -20.39 -9.15 1.59
CA LEU A 262 -20.38 -8.14 0.52
C LEU A 262 -21.70 -7.36 0.46
N LYS A 263 -22.81 -8.01 0.81
CA LYS A 263 -24.12 -7.36 0.98
C LYS A 263 -24.27 -6.84 2.42
N PRO A 264 -24.93 -5.69 2.65
CA PRO A 264 -25.21 -5.17 3.98
C PRO A 264 -26.11 -6.11 4.80
#